data_AF-A0A4U9WRC1-F1
#
_entry.id   AF-A0A4U9WRC1-F1
#
_cell.length_a   1.000
_cell.length_b   1.000
_cell.length_c   1.000
_cell.angle_alpha   90.00
_cell.angle_beta   90.00
_cell.angle_gamma   90.00
#
_symmetry.space_group_name_H-M   'P 1'
#
loop_
_entity.id
_entity.type
_entity.pdbx_description
1 polymer ?
#
loop_
_entity_poly.entity_id
_entity_poly.type
_entity_poly.pdbx_seq_one_letter_code
_entity_poly.pdbx_strand_id
1 'polypeptide(L)'
;MSKPIVFSGAQPSGELTIGNYMGALRQWVQLQDEFDCIYCIVDLHAITVRQDAQQLRKATLDTLALYLACGIDPEKSTIFVQSHVPEHTQLSWVLNCYTYFGELSRMTQFKDKSSRYAENINAGLFSYPVLMAADILLYQTIRCRSVKTRSSIWN
;
A
#
# COMPACT_ATOMS: atom_id res chain seq x y z
N MET A 1 8.74 3.10 26.81
CA MET A 1 7.64 3.74 26.07
C MET A 1 7.69 3.19 24.65
N SER A 2 6.59 2.62 24.15
CA SER A 2 6.56 2.02 22.80
C SER A 2 6.79 3.09 21.74
N LYS A 3 7.59 2.78 20.70
CA LYS A 3 7.82 3.72 19.60
C LYS A 3 6.50 3.95 18.85
N PRO A 4 6.28 5.13 18.25
CA PRO A 4 5.10 5.35 17.42
C PRO A 4 5.16 4.46 16.17
N ILE A 5 4.03 3.84 15.82
CA ILE A 5 3.93 2.95 14.66
C ILE A 5 3.72 3.76 13.38
N VAL A 6 4.54 3.50 12.38
CA VAL A 6 4.46 4.10 11.04
C VAL A 6 4.14 3.03 10.02
N PHE A 7 3.00 3.16 9.34
CA PHE A 7 2.61 2.25 8.26
C PHE A 7 2.90 2.89 6.89
N SER A 8 3.48 2.08 6.00
CA SER A 8 3.71 2.45 4.62
C SER A 8 3.33 1.35 3.63
N GLY A 9 2.43 1.68 2.70
CA GLY A 9 2.03 0.81 1.61
C GLY A 9 2.80 1.13 0.31
N ALA A 10 3.38 0.11 -0.31
CA ALA A 10 4.15 0.21 -1.55
C ALA A 10 3.53 -0.64 -2.66
N GLN A 11 3.18 -0.02 -3.80
CA GLN A 11 2.70 -0.80 -4.95
C GLN A 11 3.84 -1.66 -5.53
N PRO A 12 3.54 -2.92 -5.90
CA PRO A 12 4.48 -3.76 -6.61
C PRO A 12 4.64 -3.26 -8.05
N SER A 13 5.58 -2.36 -8.28
CA SER A 13 5.91 -1.86 -9.63
C SER A 13 7.29 -2.31 -10.11
N GLY A 14 8.19 -2.74 -9.22
CA GLY A 14 9.59 -3.08 -9.53
C GLY A 14 10.46 -1.89 -9.99
N GLU A 15 9.85 -0.86 -10.56
CA GLU A 15 10.51 0.35 -11.06
C GLU A 15 10.48 1.48 -10.02
N LEU A 16 11.48 1.50 -9.12
CA LEU A 16 11.74 2.65 -8.26
C LEU A 16 12.71 3.59 -8.96
N THR A 17 12.31 4.85 -9.15
CA THR A 17 13.21 5.87 -9.69
C THR A 17 14.17 6.37 -8.62
N ILE A 18 15.31 6.94 -9.03
CA ILE A 18 16.25 7.61 -8.11
C ILE A 18 15.57 8.71 -7.29
N GLY A 19 14.54 9.36 -7.85
CA GLY A 19 13.73 10.36 -7.14
C GLY A 19 12.93 9.75 -5.99
N ASN A 20 12.40 8.53 -6.16
CA ASN A 20 11.73 7.80 -5.08
C ASN A 20 12.73 7.37 -4.00
N TYR A 21 13.93 6.95 -4.40
CA TYR A 21 14.99 6.59 -3.46
C TYR A 21 15.41 7.78 -2.60
N MET A 22 15.80 8.89 -3.23
CA MET A 22 16.25 10.08 -2.51
C MET A 22 15.12 10.79 -1.73
N GLY A 23 13.89 10.74 -2.25
CA GLY A 23 12.75 11.44 -1.65
C GLY A 23 12.08 10.72 -0.47
N ALA A 24 12.11 9.38 -0.44
CA ALA A 24 11.42 8.61 0.58
C ALA A 24 12.29 7.50 1.20
N LEU A 25 12.81 6.57 0.40
CA LEU A 25 13.50 5.37 0.92
C LEU A 25 14.70 5.71 1.80
N ARG A 26 15.53 6.68 1.41
CA ARG A 26 16.68 7.09 2.23
C ARG A 26 16.26 7.60 3.61
N GLN A 27 15.14 8.31 3.70
CA GLN A 27 14.61 8.80 4.98
C GLN A 27 14.02 7.65 5.80
N TRP A 28 13.40 6.69 5.12
CA TRP A 28 12.81 5.51 5.75
C TRP A 28 13.84 4.65 6.47
N VAL A 29 15.02 4.47 5.88
CA VAL A 29 16.11 3.74 6.55
C VAL A 29 16.45 4.33 7.91
N GLN A 30 16.47 5.67 8.01
CA GLN A 30 16.74 6.38 9.26
C GLN A 30 15.58 6.27 10.27
N LEU A 31 14.33 6.21 9.77
CA LEU A 31 13.14 6.10 10.63
C LEU A 31 13.05 4.76 11.37
N GLN A 32 13.71 3.70 10.89
CA GLN A 32 13.70 2.38 11.55
C GLN A 32 14.30 2.42 12.96
N ASP A 33 15.20 3.37 13.23
CA ASP A 33 15.80 3.52 14.55
C ASP A 33 14.87 4.31 15.51
N GLU A 34 14.04 5.20 14.99
CA GLU A 34 13.17 6.11 15.76
C GLU A 34 11.72 5.62 15.92
N PHE A 35 11.20 4.84 14.96
CA PHE A 35 9.80 4.41 14.87
C PHE A 35 9.69 2.91 14.64
N ASP A 36 8.55 2.33 15.03
CA ASP A 36 8.19 0.96 14.64
C ASP A 36 7.61 1.00 13.23
N CYS A 37 8.46 0.76 12.23
CA CYS A 37 8.09 0.90 10.82
C CYS A 37 7.50 -0.40 10.26
N ILE A 38 6.41 -0.26 9.53
CA ILE A 38 5.69 -1.34 8.86
C ILE A 38 5.65 -1.03 7.36
N TYR A 39 6.27 -1.88 6.56
CA TYR A 39 6.31 -1.79 5.10
C TYR A 39 5.48 -2.91 4.49
N CYS A 40 4.34 -2.55 3.91
CA CYS A 40 3.41 -3.48 3.29
C CYS A 40 3.47 -3.37 1.77
N ILE A 41 3.81 -4.46 1.09
CA ILE A 41 3.74 -4.56 -0.38
C ILE A 41 2.30 -4.90 -0.75
N VAL A 42 1.59 -3.92 -1.31
CA VAL A 42 0.13 -3.91 -1.46
C VAL A 42 -0.32 -4.53 -2.78
N ASP A 43 -0.14 -5.85 -2.89
CA ASP A 43 -0.50 -6.65 -4.07
C ASP A 43 -2.02 -6.81 -4.26
N LEU A 44 -2.82 -6.84 -3.18
CA LEU A 44 -4.29 -6.86 -3.29
C LEU A 44 -4.84 -5.56 -3.91
N HIS A 45 -4.17 -4.43 -3.69
CA HIS A 45 -4.53 -3.18 -4.37
C HIS A 45 -4.12 -3.18 -5.84
N ALA A 46 -3.03 -3.87 -6.20
CA ALA A 46 -2.51 -3.91 -7.57
C ALA A 46 -3.48 -4.58 -8.55
N ILE A 47 -4.26 -5.56 -8.08
CA ILE A 47 -5.24 -6.31 -8.89
C ILE A 47 -6.56 -5.58 -9.12
N THR A 48 -6.74 -4.38 -8.55
CA THR A 48 -7.90 -3.50 -8.86
C THR A 48 -7.88 -3.01 -10.31
N VAL A 49 -6.71 -3.09 -10.97
CA VAL A 49 -6.54 -3.02 -12.41
C VAL A 49 -6.02 -4.37 -12.92
N ARG A 50 -6.23 -4.69 -14.20
CA ARG A 50 -5.78 -5.97 -14.76
C ARG A 50 -4.26 -6.06 -14.75
N GLN A 51 -3.74 -7.15 -14.20
CA GLN A 51 -2.32 -7.45 -14.11
C GLN A 51 -2.04 -8.78 -14.83
N ASP A 52 -0.83 -8.91 -15.38
CA ASP A 52 -0.29 -10.22 -15.72
C ASP A 52 0.21 -10.92 -14.43
N ALA A 53 -0.20 -12.17 -14.23
CA ALA A 53 0.07 -12.88 -12.97
C ALA A 53 1.57 -13.14 -12.75
N GLN A 54 2.33 -13.42 -13.81
CA GLN A 54 3.77 -13.65 -13.71
C GLN A 54 4.51 -12.34 -13.43
N GLN A 55 4.12 -11.26 -14.11
CA GLN A 55 4.68 -9.94 -13.89
C GLN A 55 4.39 -9.42 -12.49
N LEU A 56 3.17 -9.56 -11.99
CA LEU A 56 2.82 -9.13 -10.63
C LEU A 56 3.65 -9.88 -9.58
N ARG A 57 3.76 -11.20 -9.71
CA ARG A 57 4.59 -12.02 -8.80
C ARG A 57 6.05 -11.56 -8.82
N LYS A 58 6.60 -11.33 -10.02
CA LYS A 58 7.97 -10.84 -10.18
C LYS A 58 8.13 -9.45 -9.55
N ALA A 59 7.24 -8.51 -9.86
CA ALA A 59 7.28 -7.15 -9.34
C ALA A 59 7.18 -7.07 -7.81
N THR A 60 6.37 -7.95 -7.19
CA THR A 60 6.30 -8.06 -5.72
C THR A 60 7.64 -8.48 -5.12
N LEU A 61 8.30 -9.50 -5.68
CA LEU A 61 9.60 -9.96 -5.21
C LEU A 61 10.71 -8.94 -5.49
N ASP A 62 10.70 -8.31 -6.66
CA ASP A 62 11.65 -7.25 -7.03
C ASP A 62 11.51 -6.05 -6.07
N THR A 63 10.28 -5.66 -5.71
CA THR A 63 10.03 -4.58 -4.76
C THR A 63 10.55 -4.95 -3.37
N LEU A 64 10.31 -6.18 -2.91
CA LEU A 64 10.85 -6.67 -1.64
C LEU A 64 12.38 -6.65 -1.63
N ALA A 65 13.01 -7.22 -2.66
CA ALA A 65 14.46 -7.26 -2.79
C ALA A 65 15.08 -5.86 -2.82
N LEU A 66 14.41 -4.91 -3.50
CA LEU A 66 14.87 -3.53 -3.59
C LEU A 66 14.77 -2.80 -2.25
N TYR A 67 13.73 -3.06 -1.46
CA TYR A 67 13.58 -2.46 -0.13
C TYR A 67 14.69 -2.94 0.81
N LEU A 68 14.97 -4.25 0.79
CA LEU A 68 16.08 -4.84 1.55
C LEU A 68 17.43 -4.26 1.09
N ALA A 69 17.66 -4.17 -0.22
CA ALA A 69 18.89 -3.59 -0.79
C ALA A 69 19.07 -2.11 -0.45
N CYS A 70 17.97 -1.35 -0.29
CA CYS A 70 18.00 0.05 0.12
C CYS A 70 18.33 0.23 1.61
N GLY A 71 18.33 -0.84 2.42
CA GLY A 71 18.67 -0.80 3.84
C GLY A 71 17.47 -0.92 4.79
N ILE A 72 16.31 -1.37 4.32
CA ILE A 72 15.23 -1.80 5.22
C ILE A 72 15.66 -3.12 5.86
N ASP A 73 15.72 -3.13 7.19
CA ASP A 73 16.19 -4.24 8.00
C ASP A 73 14.96 -4.96 8.61
N PRO A 74 14.69 -6.23 8.23
CA PRO A 74 13.55 -6.98 8.73
C PRO A 74 13.61 -7.26 10.24
N GLU A 75 14.80 -7.15 10.86
CA GLU A 75 14.94 -7.30 12.32
C GLU A 75 14.54 -6.01 13.07
N LYS A 76 14.56 -4.86 12.39
CA LYS A 76 14.15 -3.56 12.96
C LYS A 76 12.76 -3.13 12.54
N SER A 77 12.25 -3.64 11.43
CA SER A 77 11.00 -3.20 10.81
C SER A 77 10.24 -4.37 10.23
N THR A 78 8.91 -4.29 10.25
CA THR A 78 8.07 -5.35 9.72
C THR A 78 7.87 -5.12 8.22
N ILE A 79 8.43 -6.00 7.38
CA ILE A 79 8.20 -5.98 5.93
C ILE A 79 7.45 -7.24 5.50
N PHE A 80 6.33 -7.07 4.77
CA PHE A 80 5.51 -8.20 4.33
C PHE A 80 4.70 -7.89 3.07
N VAL A 81 4.13 -8.94 2.48
CA VAL A 81 3.21 -8.87 1.34
C VAL A 81 1.78 -8.90 1.85
N GLN A 82 0.94 -7.96 1.40
CA GLN A 82 -0.42 -7.76 1.92
C GLN A 82 -1.27 -9.03 1.86
N SER A 83 -1.24 -9.76 0.73
CA SER A 83 -2.00 -11.00 0.54
C SER A 83 -1.61 -12.13 1.50
N HIS A 84 -0.43 -12.08 2.15
CA HIS A 84 -0.01 -13.10 3.10
C HIS A 84 -0.63 -12.93 4.49
N VAL A 85 -1.29 -11.79 4.76
CA VAL A 85 -1.90 -11.48 6.05
C VAL A 85 -3.43 -11.38 5.84
N PRO A 86 -4.19 -12.46 6.13
CA PRO A 86 -5.62 -12.54 5.81
C PRO A 86 -6.47 -11.48 6.53
N GLU A 87 -6.01 -10.98 7.67
CA GLU A 87 -6.68 -10.01 8.52
C GLU A 87 -7.00 -8.70 7.76
N HIS A 88 -6.20 -8.32 6.75
CA HIS A 88 -6.47 -7.17 5.90
C HIS A 88 -7.83 -7.28 5.19
N THR A 89 -8.09 -8.43 4.58
CA THR A 89 -9.36 -8.67 3.87
C THR A 89 -10.54 -8.81 4.83
N GLN A 90 -10.33 -9.49 5.96
CA GLN A 90 -11.36 -9.67 6.98
C GLN A 90 -11.81 -8.33 7.57
N LEU A 91 -10.85 -7.47 7.94
CA LEU A 91 -11.15 -6.14 8.47
C LEU A 91 -11.79 -5.26 7.39
N SER A 92 -11.32 -5.32 6.14
CA SER A 92 -11.93 -4.56 5.04
C SER A 92 -13.40 -4.91 4.84
N TRP A 93 -13.79 -6.19 5.01
CA TRP A 93 -15.18 -6.61 4.91
C TRP A 93 -16.04 -5.99 6.02
N VAL A 94 -15.55 -6.01 7.26
CA VAL A 94 -16.23 -5.36 8.39
C VAL A 94 -16.35 -3.85 8.15
N LEU A 95 -15.27 -3.19 7.75
CA LEU A 95 -15.28 -1.74 7.51
C LEU A 95 -16.18 -1.32 6.34
N ASN A 96 -16.40 -2.19 5.34
CA ASN A 96 -17.37 -1.92 4.27
C ASN A 96 -18.79 -1.73 4.84
N CYS A 97 -19.16 -2.46 5.89
CA CYS A 97 -20.47 -2.31 6.53
C CYS A 97 -20.64 -0.96 7.28
N TYR A 98 -19.53 -0.27 7.58
CA TYR A 98 -19.53 1.03 8.24
C TYR A 98 -19.18 2.19 7.30
N THR A 99 -18.95 1.92 6.01
CA THR A 99 -18.59 2.93 5.01
C THR A 99 -19.80 3.23 4.13
N TYR A 100 -20.14 4.51 3.96
CA TYR A 100 -21.28 4.88 3.12
C TYR A 100 -20.91 4.81 1.64
N PHE A 101 -21.81 4.27 0.83
CA PHE A 101 -21.66 4.25 -0.64
C PHE A 101 -21.35 5.64 -1.23
N GLY A 102 -22.01 6.68 -0.69
CA GLY A 102 -21.81 8.06 -1.10
C GLY A 102 -20.37 8.55 -0.89
N GLU A 103 -19.68 8.10 0.17
CA GLU A 103 -18.30 8.49 0.45
C GLU A 103 -17.34 7.94 -0.60
N LEU A 104 -17.50 6.67 -0.96
CA LEU A 104 -16.71 6.01 -1.99
C LEU A 104 -16.96 6.61 -3.38
N SER A 105 -18.22 6.87 -3.73
CA SER A 105 -18.59 7.46 -5.04
C SER A 105 -18.08 8.89 -5.25
N ARG A 106 -17.80 9.63 -4.17
CA ARG A 106 -17.28 11.00 -4.22
C ARG A 106 -15.77 11.07 -4.37
N MET A 107 -15.03 9.97 -4.20
CA MET A 107 -13.58 9.98 -4.33
C MET A 107 -13.15 10.40 -5.74
N THR A 108 -12.30 11.42 -5.81
CA THR A 108 -11.74 11.93 -7.08
C THR A 108 -10.95 10.84 -7.80
N GLN A 109 -10.14 10.08 -7.06
CA GLN A 109 -9.37 8.96 -7.62
C GLN A 109 -10.27 7.89 -8.25
N PHE A 110 -11.43 7.61 -7.67
CA PHE A 110 -12.41 6.70 -8.26
C PHE A 110 -12.94 7.28 -9.57
N LYS A 111 -13.34 8.55 -9.59
CA LYS A 111 -13.84 9.24 -10.80
C LYS A 111 -12.80 9.33 -11.93
N ASP A 112 -11.56 9.63 -11.58
CA ASP A 112 -10.46 9.75 -12.54
C ASP A 112 -10.13 8.38 -13.14
N LYS A 113 -10.01 7.35 -12.29
CA LYS A 113 -9.74 5.98 -12.74
C LYS A 113 -10.93 5.38 -13.48
N SER A 114 -12.17 5.67 -13.08
CA SER A 114 -13.36 5.19 -13.79
C SER A 114 -13.49 5.80 -15.18
N SER A 115 -13.06 7.06 -15.34
CA SER A 115 -13.04 7.73 -16.64
C SER A 115 -11.91 7.19 -17.54
N ARG A 116 -10.76 6.84 -16.95
CA ARG A 116 -9.59 6.32 -17.67
C ARG A 116 -9.70 4.84 -18.04
N TYR A 117 -10.41 4.05 -17.23
CA TYR A 117 -10.62 2.61 -17.41
C TYR A 117 -12.12 2.31 -17.53
N ALA A 118 -12.79 2.99 -18.46
CA ALA A 118 -14.25 2.91 -18.62
C ALA A 118 -14.70 1.47 -18.93
N GLU A 119 -13.88 0.67 -19.61
CA GLU A 119 -14.16 -0.74 -19.87
C GLU A 119 -14.03 -1.67 -18.65
N ASN A 120 -13.46 -1.22 -17.53
CA ASN A 120 -13.16 -2.08 -16.37
C ASN A 120 -13.38 -1.39 -15.01
N ILE A 121 -14.54 -0.77 -14.83
CA ILE A 121 -14.99 -0.28 -13.53
C ILE A 121 -15.47 -1.47 -12.69
N ASN A 122 -14.57 -2.03 -11.89
CA ASN A 122 -14.88 -3.16 -11.01
C ASN A 122 -15.15 -2.71 -9.57
N ALA A 123 -15.81 -3.56 -8.78
CA ALA A 123 -16.10 -3.29 -7.37
C ALA A 123 -14.83 -3.03 -6.54
N GLY A 124 -13.71 -3.70 -6.87
CA GLY A 124 -12.42 -3.48 -6.20
C GLY A 124 -11.89 -2.06 -6.37
N LEU A 125 -12.02 -1.48 -7.57
CA LEU A 125 -11.65 -0.08 -7.83
C LEU A 125 -12.52 0.91 -7.04
N PHE A 126 -13.74 0.53 -6.68
CA PHE A 126 -14.63 1.33 -5.85
C PHE A 126 -14.35 1.15 -4.35
N SER A 127 -14.04 -0.08 -3.91
CA SER A 127 -13.89 -0.44 -2.50
C SER A 127 -12.45 -0.43 -1.97
N TYR A 128 -11.43 -0.24 -2.82
CA TYR A 128 -10.04 -0.18 -2.36
C TYR A 128 -9.77 0.85 -1.25
N PRO A 129 -10.47 2.00 -1.16
CA PRO A 129 -10.26 2.92 -0.04
C PRO A 129 -10.60 2.31 1.33
N VAL A 130 -11.55 1.36 1.35
CA VAL A 130 -11.91 0.63 2.58
C VAL A 130 -10.83 -0.40 2.92
N LEU A 131 -10.29 -1.10 1.92
CA LEU A 131 -9.13 -1.98 2.12
C LEU A 131 -7.92 -1.19 2.63
N MET A 132 -7.69 -0.01 2.08
CA MET A 132 -6.64 0.91 2.54
C MET A 132 -6.85 1.35 4.00
N ALA A 133 -8.10 1.63 4.40
CA ALA A 133 -8.41 1.93 5.80
C ALA A 133 -8.13 0.72 6.70
N ALA A 134 -8.48 -0.49 6.27
CA ALA A 134 -8.16 -1.72 6.97
C ALA A 134 -6.65 -1.88 7.15
N ASP A 135 -5.86 -1.66 6.08
CA ASP A 135 -4.40 -1.76 6.11
C ASP A 135 -3.76 -0.89 7.19
N ILE A 136 -4.26 0.34 7.40
CA ILE A 136 -3.74 1.26 8.43
C ILE A 136 -4.22 0.88 9.83
N LEU A 137 -5.51 0.61 9.98
CA LEU A 137 -6.17 0.47 11.29
C LEU A 137 -5.79 -0.83 12.00
N LEU A 138 -5.44 -1.86 11.25
CA LEU A 138 -5.02 -3.17 11.78
C LEU A 138 -3.82 -3.05 12.73
N TYR A 139 -2.90 -2.13 12.43
CA TYR A 139 -1.67 -1.95 13.20
C TYR A 139 -1.71 -0.80 14.21
N GLN A 140 -2.90 -0.24 14.50
CA GLN A 140 -3.04 0.91 15.43
C GLN A 140 -2.09 2.07 15.08
N THR A 141 -1.95 2.32 13.78
CA THR A 141 -0.95 3.25 13.24
C THR A 141 -1.23 4.68 13.69
N ILE A 142 -0.23 5.35 14.28
CA ILE A 142 -0.32 6.77 14.69
C ILE A 142 -0.02 7.71 13.51
N ARG A 143 0.82 7.27 12.56
CA ARG A 143 1.19 8.06 11.38
C ARG A 143 1.26 7.20 10.11
N CYS A 144 0.45 7.54 9.10
CA CYS A 144 0.53 6.93 7.78
C CYS A 144 1.48 7.75 6.87
N ARG A 145 2.40 7.08 6.16
CA ARG A 145 3.24 7.70 5.12
C ARG A 145 3.24 6.85 3.86
N SER A 146 3.04 7.47 2.71
CA SER A 146 3.14 6.83 1.41
C SER A 146 4.36 7.31 0.62
N VAL A 147 5.01 6.43 -0.17
CA VAL A 147 5.90 6.92 -1.23
C VAL A 147 5.03 7.58 -2.28
N LYS A 148 5.29 8.85 -2.58
CA LYS A 148 4.82 9.46 -3.83
C LYS A 148 5.59 8.85 -5.01
N THR A 149 5.29 7.62 -5.40
CA THR A 149 5.52 7.14 -6.75
C THR A 149 4.40 7.69 -7.65
N ARG A 150 4.61 7.84 -8.96
CA ARG A 150 3.50 8.13 -9.92
C ARG A 150 2.37 7.07 -9.86
N SER A 151 2.61 5.99 -9.11
CA SER A 151 1.74 4.85 -8.84
C SER A 151 1.42 4.73 -7.34
N SER A 152 1.48 5.82 -6.57
CA SER A 152 1.09 5.76 -5.15
C SER A 152 -0.42 5.59 -5.05
N ILE A 153 -0.90 4.58 -4.31
CA ILE A 153 -2.35 4.44 -4.02
C ILE A 153 -2.90 5.67 -3.29
N TRP A 154 -2.00 6.44 -2.67
CA TRP A 154 -2.28 7.56 -1.78
C TRP A 154 -2.29 8.94 -2.46
N ASN A 155 -2.10 9.04 -3.78
CA ASN A 155 -2.33 10.27 -4.55
C ASN A 155 -3.18 9.98 -5.78
#